data_AF-A0A4R5TZ53-F1
#
_entry.id   AF-A0A4R5TZ53-F1
#
_cell.length_a   1.000
_cell.length_b   1.000
_cell.length_c   1.000
_cell.angle_alpha   90.00
_cell.angle_beta   90.00
_cell.angle_gamma   90.00
#
_symmetry.space_group_name_H-M   'P 1'
#
loop_
_entity.id
_entity.type
_entity.pdbx_description
1 polymer ?
#
loop_
_entity_poly.entity_id
_entity_poly.type
_entity_poly.pdbx_seq_one_letter_code
_entity_poly.pdbx_strand_id
1 'polypeptide(L)'
;MCGACGRTVAADETIGPGRTLRQHLLVASAVNALCAGLPGVPRVQVAGDSWQLRGATGAVTRCDTVAELWSAVAAACPASAFAQLAGRLAAERAEADGLTRRVIDAGLLWFSP
;
A
#
# COMPACT_ATOMS: atom_id res chain seq x y z
N MET A 1 -1.80 -9.96 19.16
CA MET A 1 -0.57 -9.87 19.97
C MET A 1 0.38 -10.97 19.50
N CYS A 2 1.61 -10.65 19.09
CA CYS A 2 2.62 -11.63 18.71
C CYS A 2 3.14 -12.37 19.96
N GLY A 3 2.81 -13.66 20.13
CA GLY A 3 3.19 -14.45 21.33
C GLY A 3 4.68 -14.69 21.51
N ALA A 4 5.51 -14.42 20.50
CA ALA A 4 6.96 -14.62 20.54
C ALA A 4 7.79 -13.34 20.77
N CYS A 5 7.19 -12.16 20.56
CA CYS A 5 7.93 -10.90 20.52
C CYS A 5 7.29 -9.75 21.32
N GLY A 6 6.13 -9.97 21.93
CA GLY A 6 5.42 -8.97 22.75
C GLY A 6 4.89 -7.75 21.99
N ARG A 7 5.11 -7.67 20.67
CA ARG A 7 4.66 -6.54 19.84
C ARG A 7 3.16 -6.63 19.56
N THR A 8 2.50 -5.49 19.72
CA THR A 8 1.12 -5.28 19.25
C THR A 8 1.15 -5.18 17.74
N VAL A 9 0.71 -6.23 17.06
CA VAL A 9 0.47 -6.18 15.61
C VAL A 9 -0.75 -5.29 15.39
N ALA A 10 -0.58 -4.18 14.68
CA ALA A 10 -1.69 -3.31 14.29
C ALA A 10 -2.74 -4.13 13.52
N ALA A 11 -4.02 -3.94 13.86
CA ALA A 11 -5.10 -4.52 13.10
C ALA A 11 -5.11 -3.90 11.70
N ASP A 12 -5.23 -4.73 10.68
CA ASP A 12 -5.28 -4.31 9.29
C ASP A 12 -6.45 -5.00 8.63
N GLU A 13 -7.49 -4.23 8.35
CA GLU A 13 -8.75 -4.72 7.80
C GLU A 13 -8.58 -5.26 6.38
N THR A 14 -7.59 -4.75 5.63
CA THR A 14 -7.31 -5.19 4.27
C THR A 14 -6.70 -6.59 4.25
N ILE A 15 -5.76 -6.89 5.13
CA ILE A 15 -5.12 -8.22 5.21
C ILE A 15 -5.95 -9.19 6.08
N GLY A 16 -6.53 -8.69 7.17
CA GLY A 16 -7.17 -9.48 8.21
C GLY A 16 -6.19 -10.01 9.26
N PRO A 17 -6.65 -10.86 10.21
CA PRO A 17 -5.86 -11.30 11.37
C PRO A 17 -4.71 -12.25 10.99
N GLY A 18 -4.80 -12.93 9.86
CA GLY A 18 -3.73 -13.76 9.31
C GLY A 18 -2.76 -12.89 8.53
N ARG A 19 -1.71 -12.41 9.18
CA ARG A 19 -0.63 -11.59 8.59
C ARG A 19 0.59 -12.46 8.28
N THR A 20 0.69 -12.92 7.03
CA THR A 20 1.83 -13.71 6.53
C THR A 20 2.78 -12.84 5.69
N LEU A 21 4.05 -13.23 5.62
CA LEU A 21 5.03 -12.57 4.73
C LEU A 21 4.56 -12.57 3.27
N ARG A 22 3.92 -13.65 2.81
CA ARG A 22 3.35 -13.74 1.46
C ARG A 22 2.34 -12.62 1.20
N GLN A 23 1.44 -12.35 2.14
CA GLN A 23 0.45 -11.27 1.98
C GLN A 23 1.14 -9.90 1.98
N HIS A 24 2.15 -9.67 2.82
CA HIS A 24 2.89 -8.41 2.82
C HIS A 24 3.60 -8.16 1.48
N LEU A 25 4.19 -9.20 0.90
CA LEU A 25 4.81 -9.16 -0.43
C LEU A 25 3.78 -8.90 -1.53
N LEU A 26 2.61 -9.54 -1.47
CA LEU A 26 1.52 -9.30 -2.43
C LEU A 26 1.02 -7.85 -2.38
N VAL A 27 0.83 -7.29 -1.17
CA VAL A 27 0.47 -5.88 -1.00
C VAL A 27 1.53 -4.97 -1.61
N ALA A 28 2.80 -5.16 -1.24
CA ALA A 28 3.88 -4.33 -1.76
C ALA A 28 4.00 -4.42 -3.29
N SER A 29 3.84 -5.61 -3.84
CA SER A 29 3.84 -5.85 -5.29
C SER A 29 2.68 -5.12 -5.98
N ALA A 30 1.46 -5.28 -5.47
CA ALA A 30 0.26 -4.65 -6.02
C ALA A 30 0.38 -3.12 -6.03
N VAL A 31 0.77 -2.51 -4.90
CA VAL A 31 0.97 -1.06 -4.80
C VAL A 31 2.06 -0.59 -5.76
N ASN A 32 3.20 -1.28 -5.81
CA ASN A 32 4.29 -0.91 -6.72
C ASN A 32 3.92 -1.06 -8.20
N ALA A 33 3.09 -2.04 -8.56
CA ALA A 33 2.60 -2.23 -9.92
C ALA A 33 1.69 -1.07 -10.34
N LEU A 34 0.75 -0.67 -9.48
CA LEU A 34 -0.12 0.49 -9.70
C LEU A 34 0.69 1.79 -9.86
N CYS A 35 1.73 1.94 -9.04
CA CYS A 35 2.65 3.09 -9.07
C CYS A 35 3.68 3.06 -10.21
N ALA A 36 3.82 1.96 -10.93
CA ALA A 36 4.92 1.77 -11.88
C ALA A 36 4.86 2.78 -13.04
N GLY A 37 5.99 3.42 -13.35
CA GLY A 37 6.09 4.38 -14.45
C GLY A 37 5.45 5.74 -14.17
N LEU A 38 4.91 5.98 -12.96
CA LEU A 38 4.45 7.31 -12.56
C LEU A 38 5.63 8.11 -11.98
N PRO A 39 5.93 9.31 -12.52
CA PRO A 39 7.06 10.11 -12.05
C PRO A 39 6.82 10.60 -10.62
N GLY A 40 7.85 10.50 -9.79
CA GLY A 40 7.83 10.99 -8.41
C GLY A 40 7.03 10.13 -7.42
N VAL A 41 6.44 9.01 -7.85
CA VAL A 41 5.68 8.13 -6.95
C VAL A 41 6.64 7.25 -6.15
N PRO A 42 6.45 7.13 -4.83
CA PRO A 42 7.32 6.35 -3.95
C PRO A 42 7.32 4.84 -4.25
N ARG A 43 8.36 4.16 -3.79
CA ARG A 43 8.47 2.69 -3.84
C ARG A 43 8.17 2.06 -2.49
N VAL A 44 7.46 0.95 -2.52
CA VAL A 44 7.10 0.17 -1.32
C VAL A 44 8.02 -1.04 -1.18
N GLN A 45 8.52 -1.28 0.02
CA GLN A 45 9.30 -2.46 0.38
C GLN A 45 8.72 -3.10 1.63
N VAL A 46 8.77 -4.44 1.72
CA VAL A 46 8.40 -5.14 2.96
C VAL A 46 9.57 -5.08 3.94
N ALA A 47 9.28 -4.73 5.19
CA ALA A 47 10.25 -4.61 6.28
C ALA A 47 9.77 -5.41 7.49
N GLY A 48 9.93 -6.73 7.43
CA GLY A 48 9.43 -7.65 8.46
C GLY A 48 7.91 -7.76 8.41
N ASP A 49 7.23 -7.21 9.42
CA ASP A 49 5.78 -7.19 9.61
C ASP A 49 5.12 -5.87 9.20
N SER A 50 5.84 -5.04 8.46
CA SER A 50 5.38 -3.73 7.99
C SER A 50 5.85 -3.45 6.57
N TRP A 51 5.49 -2.27 6.06
CA TRP A 51 6.05 -1.70 4.84
C TRP A 51 6.91 -0.49 5.13
N GLN A 52 7.82 -0.22 4.20
CA GLN A 52 8.57 1.02 4.10
C GLN A 52 8.27 1.66 2.75
N LEU A 53 7.84 2.91 2.81
CA LEU A 53 7.64 3.76 1.66
C LEU A 53 8.90 4.61 1.48
N ARG A 54 9.57 4.49 0.33
CA ARG A 54 10.74 5.30 -0.02
C ARG A 54 10.35 6.35 -1.06
N GLY A 55 10.34 7.62 -0.65
CA GLY A 55 10.06 8.76 -1.50
C GLY A 55 11.23 9.15 -2.41
N ALA A 56 10.97 10.00 -3.39
CA ALA A 56 11.97 10.50 -4.33
C ALA A 56 13.10 11.32 -3.66
N THR A 57 12.81 11.93 -2.51
CA THR A 57 13.78 12.70 -1.70
C THR A 57 14.65 11.83 -0.79
N GLY A 58 14.47 10.51 -0.82
CA GLY A 58 15.15 9.58 0.08
C GLY A 58 14.50 9.42 1.45
N ALA A 59 13.43 10.17 1.74
CA ALA A 59 12.63 9.98 2.95
C ALA A 59 12.04 8.57 2.99
N VAL A 60 12.10 7.93 4.16
CA VAL A 60 11.55 6.59 4.41
C VAL A 60 10.46 6.69 5.46
N THR A 61 9.25 6.25 5.11
CA THR A 61 8.10 6.20 6.02
C THR A 61 7.75 4.75 6.31
N ARG A 62 7.77 4.36 7.58
CA ARG A 62 7.25 3.04 8.00
C ARG A 62 5.73 3.09 8.04
N CYS A 63 5.09 2.08 7.47
CA CYS A 63 3.64 1.90 7.48
C CYS A 63 3.34 0.51 8.03
N ASP A 64 2.59 0.43 9.12
CA ASP A 64 2.22 -0.83 9.78
C ASP A 64 0.88 -1.37 9.26
N THR A 65 0.08 -0.58 8.51
CA THR A 65 -1.17 -1.02 7.86
C THR A 65 -1.26 -0.62 6.37
N VAL A 66 -2.12 -1.30 5.60
CA VAL A 66 -2.40 -0.91 4.21
C VAL A 66 -3.02 0.50 4.12
N ALA A 67 -3.83 0.89 5.12
CA ALA A 67 -4.41 2.24 5.18
C ALA A 67 -3.32 3.31 5.36
N GLU A 68 -2.38 3.11 6.30
CA GLU A 68 -1.22 3.99 6.47
C GLU A 68 -0.36 4.04 5.21
N LEU A 69 -0.18 2.89 4.55
CA LEU A 69 0.58 2.81 3.31
C LEU A 69 -0.05 3.69 2.22
N TRP A 70 -1.35 3.59 1.99
CA TRP A 70 -2.03 4.41 0.99
C TRP A 70 -2.07 5.90 1.36
N SER A 71 -2.25 6.23 2.64
CA SER A 71 -2.14 7.60 3.13
C SER A 71 -0.76 8.20 2.83
N ALA A 72 0.31 7.44 3.11
CA ALA A 72 1.67 7.86 2.84
C ALA A 72 1.97 7.97 1.34
N VAL A 73 1.43 7.06 0.52
CA VAL A 73 1.52 7.14 -0.95
C VAL A 73 0.81 8.40 -1.44
N ALA A 74 -0.41 8.71 -0.96
CA ALA A 74 -1.16 9.90 -1.34
C ALA A 74 -0.42 11.19 -0.95
N ALA A 75 0.13 11.26 0.26
CA ALA A 75 0.93 12.40 0.72
C ALA A 75 2.21 12.61 -0.09
N ALA A 76 2.83 11.54 -0.57
CA ALA A 76 4.05 11.60 -1.37
C ALA A 76 3.79 11.69 -2.89
N CYS A 77 2.54 11.53 -3.34
CA CYS A 77 2.19 11.50 -4.76
C CYS A 77 2.11 12.92 -5.32
N PRO A 78 2.83 13.25 -6.41
CA PRO A 78 2.66 14.52 -7.10
C PRO A 78 1.24 14.66 -7.67
N ALA A 79 0.71 15.88 -7.73
CA ALA A 79 -0.63 16.15 -8.27
C ALA A 79 -0.83 15.60 -9.70
N SER A 80 0.22 15.60 -10.53
CA SER A 80 0.20 15.05 -11.90
C SER A 80 0.09 13.52 -11.95
N ALA A 81 0.54 12.83 -10.92
CA ALA A 81 0.46 11.37 -10.79
C ALA A 81 -0.81 10.93 -10.05
N PHE A 82 -1.41 11.80 -9.24
CA PHE A 82 -2.60 11.50 -8.45
C PHE A 82 -3.78 11.04 -9.31
N ALA A 83 -4.16 11.82 -10.33
CA ALA A 83 -5.28 11.48 -11.22
C ALA A 83 -4.99 10.20 -12.04
N GLN A 84 -3.74 9.99 -12.46
CA GLN A 84 -3.34 8.77 -13.18
C GLN A 84 -3.44 7.53 -12.28
N LEU A 85 -3.01 7.65 -11.02
CA LEU A 85 -3.10 6.57 -10.04
C LEU A 85 -4.56 6.27 -9.68
N ALA A 86 -5.41 7.28 -9.52
CA ALA A 86 -6.85 7.12 -9.32
C ALA A 86 -7.50 6.36 -10.49
N GLY A 87 -7.18 6.75 -11.73
CA GLY A 87 -7.66 6.07 -12.93
C GLY A 87 -7.22 4.61 -13.02
N ARG A 88 -5.95 4.32 -12.68
CA ARG A 88 -5.41 2.95 -12.63
C ARG A 88 -6.08 2.10 -11.56
N LEU A 89 -6.25 2.65 -10.35
CA LEU A 89 -6.96 1.97 -9.27
C LEU A 89 -8.37 1.59 -9.72
N ALA A 90 -9.10 2.50 -10.37
CA ALA A 90 -10.45 2.22 -10.87
C ALA A 90 -10.47 1.16 -11.98
N ALA A 91 -9.51 1.21 -12.92
CA ALA A 91 -9.41 0.25 -14.03
C ALA A 91 -9.03 -1.16 -13.54
N GLU A 92 -7.97 -1.28 -12.75
CA GLU A 92 -7.48 -2.55 -12.20
C GLU A 92 -8.48 -3.17 -11.21
N ARG A 93 -9.34 -2.34 -10.61
CA ARG A 93 -10.41 -2.80 -9.72
C ARG A 93 -11.20 -3.92 -10.36
N ALA A 94 -11.67 -3.73 -11.60
CA ALA A 94 -12.61 -4.64 -12.27
C ALA A 94 -12.07 -6.07 -12.42
N GLU A 95 -10.77 -6.20 -12.68
CA GLU A 95 -10.09 -7.46 -12.94
C GLU A 95 -9.46 -8.09 -11.68
N ALA A 96 -9.34 -7.32 -10.61
CA ALA A 96 -8.71 -7.79 -9.38
C ALA A 96 -9.64 -8.63 -8.51
N ASP A 97 -9.07 -9.65 -7.86
CA ASP A 97 -9.73 -10.51 -6.89
C ASP A 97 -8.98 -10.57 -5.53
N GLY A 98 -9.60 -11.25 -4.57
CA GLY A 98 -8.97 -11.62 -3.30
C GLY A 98 -8.31 -10.47 -2.54
N LEU A 99 -7.02 -10.62 -2.23
CA LEU A 99 -6.25 -9.61 -1.50
C LEU A 99 -5.95 -8.38 -2.35
N THR A 100 -5.62 -8.55 -3.64
CA THR A 100 -5.31 -7.45 -4.55
C THR A 100 -6.50 -6.50 -4.67
N ARG A 101 -7.71 -7.05 -4.81
CA ARG A 101 -8.94 -6.26 -4.83
C ARG A 101 -9.12 -5.43 -3.57
N ARG A 102 -8.93 -6.02 -2.39
CA ARG A 102 -9.02 -5.31 -1.10
C ARG A 102 -7.98 -4.20 -0.98
N VAL A 103 -6.76 -4.41 -1.49
CA VAL A 103 -5.71 -3.37 -1.52
C VAL A 103 -6.13 -2.20 -2.41
N ILE A 104 -6.70 -2.47 -3.58
CA ILE A 104 -7.20 -1.44 -4.51
C ILE A 104 -8.36 -0.68 -3.87
N ASP A 105 -9.34 -1.39 -3.29
CA ASP A 105 -10.49 -0.78 -2.61
C ASP A 105 -10.02 0.14 -1.46
N ALA A 106 -9.02 -0.27 -0.68
CA ALA A 106 -8.40 0.57 0.34
C ALA A 106 -7.70 1.81 -0.25
N GLY A 107 -7.09 1.69 -1.42
CA GLY A 107 -6.43 2.81 -2.12
C GLY A 107 -7.43 3.83 -2.63
N LEU A 108 -8.57 3.38 -3.17
CA LEU A 108 -9.62 4.28 -3.69
C LEU A 108 -10.17 5.23 -2.62
N LEU A 109 -10.13 4.86 -1.32
CA LEU A 109 -10.51 5.75 -0.22
C LEU A 109 -9.64 7.01 -0.12
N TRP A 110 -8.41 6.99 -0.65
CA TRP A 110 -7.47 8.11 -0.61
C TRP A 110 -7.36 8.86 -1.94
N PHE A 111 -7.77 8.24 -3.05
CA PHE A 111 -7.62 8.77 -4.40
C PHE A 111 -8.95 9.05 -5.12
N SER A 112 -10.09 8.81 -4.45
CA SER A 112 -11.38 9.27 -4.93
C SER A 112 -11.47 10.80 -4.79
N PRO A 113 -11.98 11.52 -5.81
CA PRO A 113 -12.34 12.93 -5.67
C PRO A 113 -13.46 13.14 -4.65
#